data_AF-A0A328SDD1-F1
#
_entry.id   AF-A0A328SDD1-F1
#
_cell.length_a   1.000
_cell.length_b   1.000
_cell.length_c   1.000
_cell.angle_alpha   90.00
_cell.angle_beta   90.00
_cell.angle_gamma   90.00
#
_symmetry.space_group_name_H-M   'P 1'
#
loop_
_entity.id
_entity.type
_entity.pdbx_description
1 polymer ?
#
loop_
_entity_poly.entity_id
_entity_poly.type
_entity_poly.pdbx_seq_one_letter_code
_entity_poly.pdbx_strand_id
1 'polypeptide(L)'
;MDVADIALKRTCIACPEQYDAINLATNVVIGYLRLRHGHFTVEVPGPFGKLVYESWPEGDGGFEDDEREDELISAIEAIANAYPD
;
A
#
# COMPACT_ATOMS: atom_id res chain seq x y z
N MET A 1 -7.37 1.96 -19.84
CA MET A 1 -6.78 2.24 -18.52
C MET A 1 -6.13 0.95 -18.10
N ASP A 2 -4.88 0.80 -18.51
CA ASP A 2 -4.00 -0.27 -18.08
C ASP A 2 -3.81 -0.04 -16.58
N VAL A 3 -4.58 -0.77 -15.78
CA VAL A 3 -4.45 -0.77 -14.33
C VAL A 3 -3.01 -1.19 -14.06
N ALA A 4 -2.25 -0.32 -13.40
CA ALA A 4 -0.82 -0.47 -13.19
C ALA A 4 -0.46 -1.92 -12.83
N ASP A 5 0.62 -2.45 -13.42
CA ASP A 5 1.17 -3.79 -13.21
C ASP A 5 1.71 -3.94 -11.76
N ILE A 6 0.86 -3.76 -10.75
CA ILE A 6 1.19 -3.70 -9.33
C ILE A 6 0.43 -4.82 -8.62
N ALA A 7 1.18 -5.73 -7.99
CA ALA A 7 0.63 -6.76 -7.12
C ALA A 7 0.94 -6.45 -5.66
N LEU A 8 -0.08 -6.54 -4.79
CA LEU A 8 0.11 -6.42 -3.35
C LEU A 8 0.34 -7.80 -2.73
N LYS A 9 1.54 -7.99 -2.16
CA LYS A 9 1.88 -9.21 -1.43
C LYS A 9 1.79 -8.92 0.07
N ARG A 10 0.79 -9.49 0.72
CA ARG A 10 0.65 -9.39 2.18
C ARG A 10 1.84 -10.07 2.87
N THR A 11 2.58 -9.32 3.67
CA THR A 11 3.77 -9.78 4.41
C THR A 11 3.46 -10.06 5.88
N CYS A 12 2.46 -9.37 6.45
CA CYS A 12 1.92 -9.61 7.78
C CYS A 12 0.40 -9.39 7.80
N ILE A 13 -0.33 -10.26 8.50
CA ILE A 13 -1.80 -10.18 8.71
C ILE A 13 -2.17 -9.74 10.14
N ALA A 14 -1.21 -9.70 11.07
CA ALA A 14 -1.42 -9.29 12.47
C ALA A 14 -1.25 -7.78 12.63
N CYS A 15 -1.22 -7.23 13.85
CA CYS A 15 -0.88 -5.81 14.07
C CYS A 15 0.65 -5.60 14.07
N PRO A 16 1.26 -5.05 12.99
CA PRO A 16 0.63 -4.31 11.89
C PRO A 16 0.35 -5.11 10.62
N GLU A 17 -0.79 -4.85 9.97
CA GLU A 17 -1.14 -5.43 8.67
C GLU A 17 -0.25 -4.76 7.61
N GLN A 18 0.44 -5.56 6.79
CA GLN A 18 1.53 -5.08 5.94
C GLN A 18 1.51 -5.71 4.56
N TYR A 19 1.87 -4.92 3.55
CA TYR A 19 2.00 -5.38 2.17
C TYR A 19 3.24 -4.80 1.50
N ASP A 20 3.89 -5.62 0.67
CA ASP A 20 4.84 -5.15 -0.33
C ASP A 20 4.09 -4.95 -1.65
N ALA A 21 4.23 -3.78 -2.27
CA ALA A 21 3.76 -3.54 -3.62
C ALA A 21 4.85 -3.90 -4.63
N ILE A 22 4.56 -4.83 -5.52
CA ILE A 22 5.51 -5.40 -6.49
C ILE A 22 5.10 -4.95 -7.89
N ASN A 23 6.03 -4.33 -8.62
CA ASN A 23 5.87 -4.10 -10.05
C ASN A 23 6.04 -5.42 -10.80
N LEU A 24 4.99 -5.91 -11.47
CA LEU A 24 4.97 -7.20 -12.15
C LEU A 24 5.86 -7.25 -13.39
N ALA A 25 6.07 -6.12 -14.08
CA ALA A 25 6.93 -6.05 -15.25
C ALA A 25 8.42 -6.22 -14.90
N THR A 26 8.84 -5.69 -13.76
CA THR A 26 10.25 -5.72 -13.29
C THR A 26 10.49 -6.72 -12.17
N ASN A 27 9.44 -7.21 -11.52
CA ASN A 27 9.46 -8.03 -10.32
C ASN A 27 10.21 -7.38 -9.15
N VAL A 28 10.14 -6.05 -9.03
CA VAL A 28 10.79 -5.23 -7.99
C VAL A 28 9.74 -4.69 -7.01
N VAL A 29 10.09 -4.63 -5.72
CA VAL A 29 9.26 -3.96 -4.70
C VAL A 29 9.34 -2.45 -4.90
N ILE A 30 8.20 -1.83 -5.18
CA ILE A 30 8.03 -0.41 -5.48
C ILE A 30 7.19 0.33 -4.44
N GLY A 31 6.73 -0.35 -3.39
CA GLY A 31 5.98 0.29 -2.32
C GLY A 31 5.83 -0.59 -1.11
N TYR A 32 5.56 0.05 0.01
CA TYR A 32 5.38 -0.58 1.31
C TYR A 32 4.15 0.02 1.97
N LEU A 33 3.17 -0.82 2.26
CA LEU A 33 1.90 -0.47 2.88
C LEU A 33 1.89 -1.00 4.31
N ARG A 34 1.42 -0.20 5.26
CA ARG A 34 1.40 -0.58 6.67
C ARG A 34 0.26 0.09 7.42
N LEU A 35 -0.58 -0.72 8.06
CA LEU A 35 -1.59 -0.27 9.02
C LEU A 35 -1.12 -0.56 10.45
N ARG A 36 -0.98 0.48 11.26
CA ARG A 36 -0.63 0.34 12.68
C ARG A 36 -1.31 1.42 13.51
N HIS A 37 -1.97 1.00 14.60
CA HIS A 37 -2.61 1.92 15.55
C HIS A 37 -3.64 2.85 14.91
N GLY A 38 -4.46 2.31 14.00
CA GLY A 38 -5.45 3.10 13.23
C GLY A 38 -4.84 4.04 12.20
N HIS A 39 -3.54 3.92 11.88
CA HIS A 39 -2.87 4.74 10.87
C HIS A 39 -2.35 3.86 9.75
N PHE A 40 -2.93 4.00 8.57
CA PHE A 40 -2.48 3.35 7.36
C PHE A 40 -1.58 4.29 6.56
N THR A 41 -0.43 3.80 6.15
CA THR A 41 0.59 4.55 5.40
C THR A 41 1.08 3.76 4.21
N VAL A 42 1.34 4.45 3.11
CA VAL A 42 1.90 3.89 1.88
C VAL A 42 3.14 4.69 1.51
N GLU A 43 4.27 4.00 1.51
CA GLU A 43 5.58 4.58 1.21
C GLU A 43 6.14 3.98 -0.06
N VAL A 44 6.83 4.79 -0.85
CA VAL A 44 7.57 4.34 -2.04
C VAL A 44 9.07 4.57 -1.89
N PRO A 45 9.92 3.78 -2.59
CA PRO A 45 11.35 4.02 -2.66
C PRO A 45 11.70 5.48 -3.00
N GLY A 46 12.47 6.11 -2.10
CA GLY A 46 12.94 7.49 -2.21
C GLY A 46 13.80 7.86 -1.00
N PRO A 47 14.38 9.07 -0.95
CA PRO A 47 15.11 9.53 0.22
C PRO A 47 14.21 9.46 1.46
N PHE A 48 14.60 8.64 2.45
CA PHE A 48 13.87 8.37 3.69
C PHE A 48 12.51 7.67 3.56
N GLY A 49 12.18 7.10 2.39
CA GLY A 49 10.83 6.60 2.11
C GLY A 49 9.88 7.76 1.85
N LYS A 50 9.31 7.82 0.65
CA LYS A 50 8.37 8.89 0.28
C LYS A 50 6.96 8.43 0.61
N LEU A 51 6.31 9.07 1.57
CA LEU A 51 4.89 8.88 1.84
C LEU A 51 4.07 9.39 0.64
N VAL A 52 3.24 8.52 0.07
CA VAL A 52 2.37 8.86 -1.09
C VAL A 52 0.89 8.77 -0.77
N TYR A 53 0.53 8.05 0.29
CA TYR A 53 -0.83 7.96 0.79
C TYR A 53 -0.82 7.69 2.30
N GLU A 54 -1.79 8.27 3.00
CA GLU A 54 -2.10 7.94 4.38
C GLU A 54 -3.59 8.11 4.67
N SER A 55 -4.11 7.32 5.59
CA SER A 55 -5.51 7.34 6.04
C SER A 55 -5.62 6.87 7.49
N TRP A 56 -6.83 7.05 8.06
CA TRP A 56 -7.17 6.67 9.43
C TRP A 56 -8.38 5.72 9.44
N PRO A 57 -8.19 4.46 8.98
CA PRO A 57 -9.24 3.44 8.99
C PRO A 57 -9.70 3.12 10.43
N GLU A 58 -10.90 2.54 10.55
CA GLU A 58 -11.46 2.13 11.85
C GLU A 58 -10.62 1.02 12.51
N GLY A 59 -9.97 0.18 11.71
CA GLY A 59 -9.12 -0.91 12.17
C GLY A 59 -7.85 -0.53 12.96
N ASP A 60 -7.68 -1.07 14.17
CA ASP A 60 -6.55 -0.80 15.08
C ASP A 60 -5.33 -1.74 14.85
N GLY A 61 -4.93 -1.89 13.59
CA GLY A 61 -3.76 -2.69 13.18
C GLY A 61 -4.04 -3.82 12.20
N GLY A 62 -5.30 -4.03 11.86
CA GLY A 62 -5.76 -4.68 10.63
C GLY A 62 -7.05 -3.99 10.18
N PHE A 63 -7.30 -3.94 8.87
CA PHE A 63 -8.49 -3.28 8.34
C PHE A 63 -9.75 -4.06 8.72
N GLU A 64 -10.85 -3.35 8.96
CA GLU A 64 -12.18 -3.93 8.90
C GLU A 64 -12.50 -4.36 7.45
N ASP A 65 -13.38 -5.35 7.28
CA ASP A 65 -13.59 -5.97 5.95
C ASP A 65 -14.24 -5.02 4.93
N ASP A 66 -14.97 -3.99 5.37
CA ASP A 66 -15.63 -3.02 4.49
C ASP A 66 -14.70 -1.89 4.02
N GLU A 67 -13.59 -1.62 4.71
CA GLU A 67 -12.63 -0.57 4.34
C GLU A 67 -11.39 -1.11 3.61
N ARG A 68 -11.03 -2.38 3.83
CA ARG A 68 -9.79 -2.96 3.29
C ARG A 68 -9.68 -2.79 1.78
N GLU A 69 -10.74 -3.10 1.02
CA GLU A 69 -10.68 -3.07 -0.45
C GLU A 69 -10.42 -1.65 -0.97
N ASP A 70 -11.17 -0.66 -0.46
CA ASP A 70 -11.05 0.74 -0.87
C ASP A 70 -9.68 1.34 -0.52
N GLU A 71 -9.15 0.98 0.64
CA GLU A 71 -7.83 1.41 1.11
C GLU A 71 -6.69 0.83 0.26
N LEU A 72 -6.78 -0.46 -0.11
CA LEU A 72 -5.80 -1.09 -0.99
C LEU A 72 -5.88 -0.58 -2.44
N ILE A 73 -7.07 -0.26 -2.95
CA ILE A 73 -7.24 0.39 -4.26
C ILE A 73 -6.59 1.78 -4.24
N SER A 74 -6.89 2.60 -3.23
CA SER A 74 -6.32 3.94 -3.06
C SER A 74 -4.79 3.90 -2.97
N ALA A 75 -4.24 2.90 -2.27
CA ALA A 75 -2.80 2.68 -2.20
C ALA A 75 -2.17 2.38 -3.58
N ILE A 76 -2.80 1.52 -4.39
CA ILE A 76 -2.31 1.18 -5.73
C ILE A 76 -2.33 2.43 -6.63
N GLU A 77 -3.39 3.22 -6.60
CA GLU A 77 -3.49 4.46 -7.37
C GLU A 77 -2.41 5.48 -6.96
N ALA A 78 -2.16 5.63 -5.66
CA ALA A 78 -1.11 6.52 -5.15
C ALA A 78 0.29 6.09 -5.61
N ILE A 79 0.58 4.79 -5.59
CA ILE A 79 1.86 4.24 -6.06
C ILE A 79 2.00 4.44 -7.58
N ALA A 80 0.95 4.16 -8.36
CA ALA A 80 0.96 4.36 -9.81
C ALA A 80 1.20 5.83 -10.19
N ASN A 81 0.59 6.77 -9.46
CA ASN A 81 0.84 8.20 -9.66
C ASN A 81 2.25 8.64 -9.26
N ALA A 82 2.88 7.93 -8.32
CA ALA A 82 4.26 8.21 -7.90
C ALA A 82 5.31 7.60 -8.85
N TYR A 83 4.95 6.56 -9.60
CA TYR A 83 5.76 5.92 -10.65
C TYR A 83 5.01 5.88 -11.99
N PRO A 84 4.85 7.02 -12.68
CA PRO A 84 4.44 6.99 -14.08
C PRO A 84 5.54 6.29 -14.90
N ASP A 85 5.16 5.31 -15.71
CA ASP A 85 6.05 4.61 -16.67
C ASP A 85 6.92 5.56 -17.51
#